data_AF-A0A7Y4AA25-F1
#
_entry.id   AF-A0A7Y4AA25-F1
#
_cell.length_a   1.000
_cell.length_b   1.000
_cell.length_c   1.000
_cell.angle_alpha   90.00
_cell.angle_beta   90.00
_cell.angle_gamma   90.00
#
_symmetry.space_group_name_H-M   'P 1'
#
loop_
_entity.id
_entity.type
_entity.pdbx_description
1 polymer ?
#
loop_
_entity_poly.entity_id
_entity_poly.type
_entity_poly.pdbx_seq_one_letter_code
_entity_poly.pdbx_strand_id
1 'polypeptide(L)'
;MESRIPLPTDNIYKFYALFGLLLVVFASGALLYVNQSTNNLVYDLTVEYKKLIHIPEEVRSLEDTARVQIIESKLKVSQSNKNFFIACIGVIIAIGSLMVGYGFRTWHKVIQPMQDELTRLSIKKLKQEVGEE
;
A
#
# COMPACT_ATOMS: atom_id res chain seq x y z
N MET A 1 12.61 -20.64 -32.82
CA MET A 1 13.00 -20.55 -31.40
C MET A 1 12.02 -19.61 -30.74
N GLU A 2 11.04 -20.12 -29.99
CA GLU A 2 10.21 -19.25 -29.15
C GLU A 2 11.11 -18.66 -28.07
N SER A 3 11.39 -17.36 -28.20
CA SER A 3 11.98 -16.55 -27.15
C SER A 3 10.96 -16.47 -26.01
N ARG A 4 10.99 -17.44 -25.10
CA ARG A 4 10.28 -17.35 -23.83
C ARG A 4 11.05 -16.37 -22.95
N ILE A 5 10.85 -15.08 -23.21
CA ILE A 5 11.24 -14.04 -22.27
C ILE A 5 10.56 -14.42 -20.96
N PRO A 6 11.32 -14.71 -19.89
CA PRO A 6 10.71 -15.16 -18.66
C PRO A 6 9.87 -14.02 -18.10
N LEU A 7 8.55 -14.16 -18.20
CA LEU A 7 7.64 -13.16 -17.71
C LEU A 7 7.69 -13.18 -16.17
N PRO A 8 7.34 -12.07 -15.49
CA PRO A 8 7.26 -12.04 -14.03
C PRO A 8 6.35 -13.13 -13.42
N THR A 9 5.50 -13.76 -14.24
CA THR A 9 4.62 -14.90 -13.95
C THR A 9 5.27 -16.28 -14.07
N ASP A 10 6.54 -16.39 -14.46
CA ASP A 10 7.22 -17.69 -14.60
C ASP A 10 7.46 -18.41 -13.27
N ASN A 11 7.32 -17.70 -12.14
CA ASN A 11 7.42 -18.27 -10.82
C ASN A 11 6.49 -17.55 -9.84
N ILE A 12 5.60 -18.31 -9.19
CA ILE A 12 4.66 -17.81 -8.18
C ILE A 12 5.36 -17.06 -7.02
N TYR A 13 6.59 -17.43 -6.66
CA TYR A 13 7.34 -16.77 -5.59
C TYR A 13 7.85 -15.38 -6.00
N LYS A 14 8.23 -15.19 -7.28
CA LYS A 14 8.57 -13.86 -7.82
C LYS A 14 7.32 -12.99 -7.88
N PHE A 15 6.19 -13.57 -8.27
CA PHE A 15 4.91 -12.87 -8.25
C PHE A 15 4.54 -12.41 -6.84
N TYR A 16 4.62 -13.27 -5.81
CA TYR A 16 4.36 -12.87 -4.42
C TYR A 16 5.29 -11.76 -3.94
N ALA A 17 6.57 -11.82 -4.28
CA ALA A 17 7.53 -10.78 -3.93
C ALA A 17 7.17 -9.42 -4.54
N LEU A 18 6.90 -9.39 -5.85
CA LEU A 18 6.60 -8.15 -6.57
C LEU A 18 5.21 -7.60 -6.25
N PHE A 19 4.20 -8.46 -6.16
CA PHE A 19 2.85 -8.06 -5.78
C PHE A 19 2.79 -7.59 -4.32
N GLY A 20 3.47 -8.28 -3.41
CA GLY A 20 3.59 -7.84 -2.02
C GLY A 20 4.27 -6.47 -1.93
N LEU A 21 5.33 -6.24 -2.71
CA LEU A 21 6.02 -4.95 -2.77
C LEU A 21 5.11 -3.85 -3.30
N LEU A 22 4.35 -4.14 -4.36
CA LEU A 22 3.33 -3.24 -4.90
C LEU A 22 2.33 -2.84 -3.81
N LEU A 23 1.77 -3.82 -3.10
CA LEU A 23 0.83 -3.56 -2.00
C LEU A 23 1.44 -2.63 -0.94
N VAL A 24 2.67 -2.88 -0.52
CA VAL A 24 3.35 -2.05 0.51
C VAL A 24 3.55 -0.62 0.01
N VAL A 25 3.99 -0.41 -1.24
CA VAL A 25 4.20 0.92 -1.82
C VAL A 25 2.88 1.70 -1.91
N PHE A 26 1.84 1.07 -2.47
CA PHE A 26 0.53 1.72 -2.61
C PHE A 26 -0.14 1.97 -1.26
N ALA A 27 -0.04 1.03 -0.31
CA ALA A 27 -0.57 1.20 1.04
C ALA A 27 0.16 2.31 1.81
N SER A 28 1.47 2.46 1.62
CA SER A 28 2.23 3.59 2.17
C SER A 28 1.78 4.93 1.59
N GLY A 29 1.56 4.99 0.27
CA GLY A 29 0.98 6.18 -0.37
C GLY A 29 -0.42 6.51 0.15
N ALA A 30 -1.28 5.50 0.31
CA ALA A 30 -2.61 5.65 0.89
C ALA A 30 -2.55 6.14 2.34
N LEU A 31 -1.59 5.68 3.14
CA LEU A 31 -1.40 6.13 4.52
C LEU A 31 -1.08 7.63 4.58
N LEU A 32 -0.17 8.10 3.73
CA LEU A 32 0.18 9.51 3.63
C LEU A 32 -1.03 10.34 3.17
N TYR A 33 -1.75 9.86 2.16
CA TYR A 33 -2.93 10.52 1.64
C TYR A 33 -4.05 10.65 2.68
N VAL A 34 -4.39 9.58 3.40
CA VAL A 34 -5.43 9.61 4.46
C VAL A 34 -5.04 10.59 5.57
N ASN A 35 -3.77 10.62 5.96
CA ASN A 35 -3.29 11.57 6.97
C ASN A 35 -3.39 13.02 6.47
N GLN A 36 -2.91 13.31 5.27
CA GLN A 36 -2.95 14.66 4.71
C GLN A 36 -4.39 15.13 4.48
N SER A 37 -5.23 14.30 3.87
CA SER A 37 -6.64 14.61 3.61
C SER A 37 -7.41 14.88 4.90
N THR A 38 -7.22 14.04 5.93
CA THR A 38 -7.89 14.25 7.23
C THR A 38 -7.38 15.50 7.91
N ASN A 39 -6.07 15.76 7.90
CA ASN A 39 -5.50 16.94 8.54
C ASN A 39 -6.01 18.23 7.88
N ASN A 40 -6.02 18.30 6.55
CA ASN A 40 -6.55 19.44 5.81
C ASN A 40 -8.02 19.71 6.18
N LEU A 41 -8.85 18.67 6.18
CA LEU A 41 -10.26 18.79 6.56
C LEU A 41 -10.43 19.28 8.00
N VAL A 42 -9.63 18.76 8.94
CA VAL A 42 -9.68 19.18 10.35
C VAL A 42 -9.26 20.64 10.49
N TYR A 43 -8.22 21.09 9.77
CA TYR A 43 -7.80 22.49 9.81
C TYR A 43 -8.90 23.43 9.31
N ASP A 44 -9.52 23.13 8.16
CA ASP A 44 -10.58 23.95 7.58
C ASP A 44 -11.79 24.05 8.52
N LEU A 45 -12.26 22.91 9.03
CA LEU A 45 -13.42 22.84 9.92
C LEU A 45 -13.15 23.48 11.29
N THR A 46 -11.93 23.39 11.80
CA THR A 46 -11.59 23.96 13.12
C THR A 46 -11.65 25.49 13.09
N VAL A 47 -11.24 26.12 12.00
CA VAL A 47 -11.32 27.59 11.86
C VAL A 47 -12.78 28.04 11.84
N GLU A 48 -13.63 27.36 11.08
CA GLU A 48 -15.07 27.66 11.02
C GLU A 48 -15.76 27.42 12.36
N TYR A 49 -15.50 26.26 12.97
CA TYR A 49 -16.04 25.89 14.28
C TYR A 49 -15.69 26.92 15.36
N LYS A 50 -14.42 27.35 15.42
CA LYS A 50 -13.97 28.36 16.40
C LYS A 50 -14.63 29.72 16.20
N LYS A 51 -14.94 30.12 14.96
CA LYS A 51 -15.68 31.36 14.69
C LYS A 51 -17.11 31.27 15.23
N LEU A 52 -17.80 30.16 14.97
CA LEU A 52 -19.20 29.97 15.35
C LEU A 52 -19.38 29.81 16.86
N ILE A 53 -18.46 29.12 17.54
CA ILE A 53 -18.58 28.89 18.99
C ILE A 53 -18.27 30.14 19.83
N HIS A 54 -17.56 31.12 19.27
CA HIS A 54 -17.27 32.39 19.94
C HIS A 54 -18.47 33.35 19.96
N ILE A 55 -19.48 33.09 19.13
CA ILE A 55 -20.76 33.82 19.17
C ILE A 55 -21.52 33.34 20.42
N PRO A 56 -21.91 34.23 21.34
CA PRO A 56 -22.72 33.86 22.51
C PRO A 56 -23.98 33.11 22.08
N GLU A 57 -24.29 32.03 22.79
CA GLU A 57 -25.39 31.12 22.45
C GLU A 57 -26.75 31.85 22.37
N GLU A 58 -26.93 32.88 23.19
CA GLU A 58 -28.13 33.73 23.27
C GLU A 58 -28.39 34.55 21.99
N VAL A 59 -27.36 34.78 21.17
CA VAL A 59 -27.42 35.60 19.94
C VAL A 59 -27.21 34.74 18.69
N ARG A 60 -26.99 33.42 18.86
CA ARG A 60 -26.65 32.50 17.78
C ARG A 60 -27.90 32.16 16.96
N SER A 61 -27.82 32.34 15.64
CA SER A 61 -28.91 31.98 14.74
C SER A 61 -29.18 30.47 14.76
N LEU A 62 -30.41 30.06 14.46
CA LEU A 62 -30.76 28.65 14.20
C LEU A 62 -29.85 28.04 13.13
N GLU A 63 -29.48 28.82 12.12
CA GLU A 63 -28.56 28.38 11.07
C GLU A 63 -27.15 28.09 11.62
N ASP A 64 -26.63 28.96 12.49
CA ASP A 64 -25.32 28.81 13.09
C ASP A 64 -25.26 27.59 14.03
N THR A 65 -26.32 27.34 14.80
CA THR A 65 -26.41 26.14 15.65
C THR A 65 -26.41 24.85 14.82
N ALA A 66 -27.16 24.82 13.71
CA ALA A 66 -27.18 23.68 12.81
C ALA A 66 -25.80 23.46 12.15
N ARG A 67 -25.12 24.52 11.72
CA ARG A 67 -23.76 24.45 11.17
C ARG A 67 -22.77 23.85 12.17
N VAL A 68 -22.82 24.27 13.43
CA VAL A 68 -21.96 23.72 14.49
C VAL A 68 -22.19 22.20 14.65
N GLN A 69 -23.45 21.76 14.75
CA GLN A 69 -23.78 20.33 14.88
C GLN A 69 -23.30 19.50 13.68
N ILE A 70 -23.43 20.05 12.46
CA ILE A 70 -22.95 19.39 11.25
C ILE A 70 -21.41 19.27 11.27
N ILE A 71 -20.71 20.33 11.67
CA ILE A 71 -19.24 20.34 11.76
C ILE A 71 -18.75 19.31 12.79
N GLU A 72 -19.37 19.26 13.98
CA GLU A 72 -19.04 18.26 15.01
C GLU A 72 -19.27 16.83 14.51
N SER A 73 -20.42 16.60 13.87
CA SER A 73 -20.76 15.30 13.28
C SER A 73 -19.74 14.90 12.22
N LYS A 74 -19.34 15.84 11.35
CA LYS A 74 -18.35 15.62 10.30
C LYS A 74 -16.98 15.30 10.89
N LEU A 75 -16.52 16.05 11.90
CA LEU A 75 -15.26 15.79 12.59
C LEU A 75 -15.24 14.40 13.23
N LYS A 76 -16.32 14.01 13.91
CA LYS A 76 -16.45 12.69 14.53
C LYS A 76 -16.39 11.55 13.51
N VAL A 77 -17.15 11.68 12.40
CA VAL A 77 -17.14 10.70 11.30
C VAL A 77 -15.76 10.64 10.64
N SER A 78 -15.14 11.78 10.37
CA SER A 78 -13.81 11.84 9.77
C SER A 78 -12.73 11.20 10.63
N GLN A 79 -12.77 11.39 11.95
CA GLN A 79 -11.84 10.74 12.87
C GLN A 79 -12.04 9.22 12.92
N SER A 80 -13.30 8.76 12.95
CA SER A 80 -13.63 7.33 12.89
C SER A 80 -13.15 6.71 11.58
N ASN A 81 -13.42 7.36 10.45
CA ASN A 81 -13.00 6.89 9.13
C ASN A 81 -11.49 6.83 9.00
N LYS A 82 -10.76 7.84 9.50
CA LYS A 82 -9.29 7.83 9.53
C LYS A 82 -8.78 6.61 10.28
N ASN A 83 -9.29 6.34 11.47
CA ASN A 83 -8.85 5.20 12.28
C ASN A 83 -9.15 3.87 11.59
N PHE A 84 -10.34 3.73 11.01
CA PHE A 84 -10.73 2.55 10.23
C PHE A 84 -9.81 2.34 9.02
N PHE A 85 -9.57 3.38 8.22
CA PHE A 85 -8.69 3.29 7.05
C PHE A 85 -7.24 2.98 7.43
N ILE A 86 -6.71 3.60 8.48
CA ILE A 86 -5.36 3.29 8.99
C ILE A 86 -5.28 1.82 9.42
N ALA A 87 -6.30 1.28 10.09
CA ALA A 87 -6.34 -0.12 10.47
C ALA A 87 -6.34 -1.05 9.24
N CYS A 88 -7.18 -0.77 8.23
CA CYS A 88 -7.22 -1.53 6.98
C CYS A 88 -5.88 -1.47 6.23
N ILE A 89 -5.28 -0.27 6.12
CA ILE A 89 -3.96 -0.06 5.50
C ILE A 89 -2.89 -0.85 6.25
N GLY A 90 -2.92 -0.86 7.59
CA GLY A 90 -2.01 -1.63 8.42
C GLY A 90 -2.08 -3.14 8.13
N VAL A 91 -3.29 -3.70 7.97
CA VAL A 91 -3.48 -5.10 7.57
C VAL A 91 -2.90 -5.37 6.18
N ILE A 92 -3.13 -4.48 5.21
CA ILE A 92 -2.57 -4.61 3.85
C ILE A 92 -1.04 -4.58 3.87
N ILE A 93 -0.43 -3.67 4.64
CA ILE A 93 1.03 -3.59 4.79
C ILE A 93 1.57 -4.87 5.43
N ALA A 94 0.92 -5.39 6.46
CA ALA A 94 1.32 -6.62 7.11
C ALA A 94 1.30 -7.81 6.13
N ILE A 95 0.20 -7.99 5.41
CA ILE A 95 0.06 -9.05 4.38
C ILE A 95 1.10 -8.86 3.27
N GLY A 96 1.24 -7.64 2.74
CA GLY A 96 2.21 -7.33 1.69
C GLY A 96 3.65 -7.63 2.13
N SER A 97 4.02 -7.26 3.35
CA SER A 97 5.35 -7.53 3.92
C SER A 97 5.61 -9.03 4.09
N LEU A 98 4.60 -9.80 4.52
CA LEU A 98 4.70 -11.26 4.60
C LEU A 98 4.89 -11.90 3.21
N MET A 99 4.16 -11.42 2.19
CA MET A 99 4.30 -11.88 0.81
C MET A 99 5.69 -11.57 0.24
N VAL A 100 6.22 -10.37 0.49
CA VAL A 100 7.59 -9.97 0.13
C VAL A 100 8.60 -10.91 0.77
N GLY A 101 8.54 -11.08 2.09
CA GLY A 101 9.47 -11.91 2.84
C GLY A 101 9.45 -13.37 2.39
N TYR A 102 8.25 -13.94 2.23
CA TYR A 102 8.08 -15.33 1.78
C TYR A 102 8.51 -15.53 0.31
N GLY A 103 8.12 -14.61 -0.57
CA GLY A 103 8.45 -14.64 -1.99
C GLY A 103 9.96 -14.57 -2.24
N PHE A 104 10.63 -13.56 -1.68
CA PHE A 104 12.08 -13.42 -1.84
C PHE A 104 12.86 -14.56 -1.18
N ARG A 105 12.49 -14.98 0.03
CA ARG A 105 13.18 -16.06 0.73
C ARG A 105 13.13 -17.37 -0.04
N THR A 106 11.95 -17.76 -0.52
CA THR A 106 11.77 -19.03 -1.23
C THR A 106 12.37 -18.96 -2.63
N TRP A 107 12.23 -17.83 -3.31
CA TRP A 107 12.87 -17.63 -4.60
C TRP A 107 14.39 -17.75 -4.51
N HIS A 108 15.02 -17.06 -3.57
CA HIS A 108 16.48 -17.05 -3.44
C HIS A 108 17.06 -18.39 -2.96
N LYS A 109 16.36 -19.11 -2.06
CA LYS A 109 16.89 -20.35 -1.49
C LYS A 109 16.57 -21.62 -2.27
N VAL A 110 15.46 -21.66 -3.00
CA VAL A 110 14.97 -22.89 -3.63
C VAL A 110 15.04 -22.78 -5.15
N ILE A 111 14.49 -21.71 -5.70
CA ILE A 111 14.32 -21.60 -7.14
C ILE A 111 15.59 -21.13 -7.83
N GLN A 112 16.29 -20.14 -7.27
CA GLN A 112 17.52 -19.61 -7.85
C GLN A 112 18.61 -20.69 -8.01
N PRO A 113 18.91 -21.54 -7.01
CA PRO A 113 19.90 -22.62 -7.20
C PRO A 113 19.52 -23.60 -8.31
N MET A 114 18.24 -23.96 -8.41
CA MET A 114 17.75 -24.84 -9.48
C MET A 114 17.87 -24.18 -10.85
N GLN A 115 17.59 -22.89 -10.96
CA GLN A 115 17.76 -22.11 -12.20
C GLN A 115 19.24 -21.98 -12.60
N ASP A 116 20.13 -21.78 -11.63
CA ASP A 116 21.57 -21.69 -11.84
C ASP A 116 22.13 -23.02 -12.35
N GLU A 117 21.66 -24.15 -11.79
CA GLU A 117 22.04 -25.49 -12.24
C GLU A 117 21.57 -25.77 -13.69
N LEU A 118 20.31 -25.47 -13.99
CA LEU A 118 19.73 -25.60 -15.33
C LEU A 118 20.52 -24.78 -16.37
N THR A 119 20.89 -23.55 -15.99
CA THR A 119 21.70 -22.66 -16.82
C THR A 119 23.10 -23.25 -17.05
N ARG A 120 23.74 -23.77 -16.00
CA ARG A 120 25.07 -24.41 -16.09
C ARG A 120 25.07 -25.62 -17.03
N LEU A 121 24.06 -26.49 -16.92
CA LEU A 121 23.90 -27.65 -17.80
C LEU A 121 23.64 -27.23 -19.26
N SER A 122 22.84 -26.18 -19.46
CA SER A 122 22.55 -25.66 -20.80
C SER A 122 23.81 -25.09 -21.47
N ILE A 123 24.64 -24.35 -20.72
CA ILE A 123 25.94 -23.86 -21.20
C ILE A 123 26.86 -25.02 -21.57
N LYS A 124 26.93 -26.07 -20.72
CA LYS A 124 27.77 -27.24 -21.01
C LYS A 124 27.34 -27.94 -22.30
N LYS A 125 26.04 -28.11 -22.51
CA LYS A 125 25.49 -28.70 -23.73
C LYS A 125 25.85 -27.86 -24.97
N LEU A 126 25.69 -26.54 -24.90
CA LEU A 126 26.03 -25.63 -26.00
C LEU A 126 27.53 -25.69 -26.36
N LYS A 127 28.43 -25.76 -25.38
CA LYS A 127 29.87 -25.91 -25.64
C LYS A 127 30.17 -27.20 -26.42
N GLN A 128 29.57 -28.31 -26.00
CA GLN A 128 29.70 -29.60 -26.71
C GLN A 128 29.15 -29.53 -28.14
N GLU A 129 28.05 -28.82 -28.37
CA GLU A 129 27.47 -28.64 -29.72
C GLU A 129 28.36 -27.79 -30.64
N VAL A 130 29.16 -26.86 -30.08
CA VAL A 130 30.06 -25.98 -30.83
C VAL A 130 31.47 -26.58 -30.99
N GLY A 131 31.74 -27.74 -30.38
CA GLY A 131 33.05 -28.42 -30.45
C GLY A 131 34.12 -27.80 -29.56
N GLU A 132 33.72 -26.97 -28.59
CA GLU A 132 34.60 -26.50 -27.51
C GLU A 132 34.49 -27.48 -26.32
N GLU A 133 35.60 -28.07 -25.87
CA GLU A 133 35.64 -28.91 -24.66
C GLU A 133 35.40 -28.11 -23.37
#